data_AF-A0A938MY18-F1
#
_entry.id   AF-A0A938MY18-F1
#
_cell.length_a   1.000
_cell.length_b   1.000
_cell.length_c   1.000
_cell.angle_alpha   90.00
_cell.angle_beta   90.00
_cell.angle_gamma   90.00
#
_symmetry.space_group_name_H-M   'P 1'
#
loop_
_entity.id
_entity.type
_entity.pdbx_description
1 polymer ?
#
loop_
_entity_poly.entity_id
_entity_poly.type
_entity_poly.pdbx_seq_one_letter_code
_entity_poly.pdbx_strand_id
1 'polypeptide(L)'
;RSLAQQLATGPGATTVEELLAQPSPSKPGMTLAEQKADLFNRIREVFNVGRMVRIDGPCGGYSHNAKTVAGVLLAVEGGTDEAAKDVCMHIAASRPTGLAIEDLDPLLVEKEKEILRAAALKEGKPAEIVDKMVQGRLRSFYAEKVLLEQPFVKDDKVTVSKYCATHGMKLLQFVHWEFGQQ
;
A
#
# COMPACT_ATOMS: atom_id res chain seq x y z
N ARG A 1 8.84 16.66 6.95
CA ARG A 1 8.31 17.36 5.76
C ARG A 1 9.40 17.65 4.73
N SER A 2 10.53 18.28 5.09
CA SER A 2 11.58 18.66 4.13
C SER A 2 12.15 17.50 3.30
N LEU A 3 12.40 16.33 3.91
CA LEU A 3 12.83 15.13 3.20
C LEU A 3 11.84 14.70 2.10
N ALA A 4 10.56 14.53 2.45
CA ALA A 4 9.53 14.11 1.51
C ALA A 4 9.29 15.14 0.39
N GLN A 5 9.30 16.43 0.72
CA GLN A 5 9.18 17.50 -0.28
C GLN A 5 10.35 17.48 -1.25
N GLN A 6 11.58 17.42 -0.73
CA GLN A 6 12.78 17.41 -1.58
C GLN A 6 12.82 16.15 -2.46
N LEU A 7 12.46 14.99 -1.91
CA LEU A 7 12.36 13.76 -2.69
C LEU A 7 11.32 13.87 -3.81
N ALA A 8 10.16 14.46 -3.54
CA ALA A 8 9.07 14.55 -4.49
C ALA A 8 9.27 15.61 -5.58
N THR A 9 9.73 16.81 -5.22
CA THR A 9 9.80 17.96 -6.14
C THR A 9 11.22 18.32 -6.59
N GLY A 10 12.23 17.73 -5.96
CA GLY A 10 13.63 17.93 -6.30
C GLY A 10 14.11 16.95 -7.39
N PRO A 11 15.44 16.80 -7.56
CA PRO A 11 16.04 15.94 -8.58
C PRO A 11 15.77 14.44 -8.39
N GLY A 12 15.14 14.04 -7.27
CA GLY A 12 14.94 12.64 -6.91
C GLY A 12 16.18 12.05 -6.23
N ALA A 13 16.02 10.87 -5.64
CA ALA A 13 17.09 10.11 -5.03
C ALA A 13 16.69 8.63 -4.99
N THR A 14 17.67 7.75 -5.15
CA THR A 14 17.49 6.30 -5.05
C THR A 14 18.03 5.75 -3.72
N THR A 15 18.92 6.48 -3.05
CA THR A 15 19.42 6.17 -1.70
C THR A 15 19.17 7.30 -0.70
N VAL A 16 19.13 6.95 0.59
CA VAL A 16 18.96 7.93 1.67
C VAL A 16 20.13 8.92 1.68
N GLU A 17 21.33 8.43 1.40
CA GLU A 17 22.56 9.22 1.31
C GLU A 17 22.47 10.27 0.20
N GLU A 18 22.00 9.87 -1.00
CA GLU A 18 21.74 10.78 -2.11
C GLU A 18 20.72 11.86 -1.73
N LEU A 19 19.64 11.48 -1.05
CA LEU A 19 18.62 12.44 -0.60
C LEU A 19 19.21 13.42 0.44
N LEU A 20 19.98 12.92 1.40
CA LEU A 20 20.55 13.74 2.47
C LEU A 20 21.60 14.74 1.95
N ALA A 21 22.28 14.42 0.86
CA ALA A 21 23.23 15.33 0.21
C ALA A 21 22.56 16.52 -0.50
N GLN A 22 21.24 16.49 -0.72
CA GLN A 22 20.53 17.55 -1.43
C GLN A 22 20.27 18.80 -0.56
N PRO A 23 20.07 19.97 -1.20
CA PRO A 23 19.70 21.19 -0.48
C PRO A 23 18.41 21.02 0.33
N SER A 24 18.35 21.65 1.50
CA SER A 24 17.11 21.71 2.27
C SER A 24 16.15 22.72 1.64
N PRO A 25 14.90 22.32 1.28
CA PRO A 25 13.89 23.26 0.79
C PRO A 25 13.41 24.22 1.89
N SER A 26 13.71 23.92 3.15
CA SER A 26 13.26 24.69 4.32
C SER A 26 14.34 25.53 4.99
N LYS A 27 15.61 25.30 4.63
CA LYS A 27 16.79 25.94 5.20
C LYS A 27 17.80 26.24 4.08
N PRO A 28 17.66 27.39 3.40
CA PRO A 28 18.57 27.79 2.34
C PRO A 28 20.02 27.84 2.85
N GLY A 29 20.97 27.42 2.00
CA GLY A 29 22.39 27.43 2.31
C GLY A 29 22.92 26.20 3.07
N MET A 30 22.07 25.19 3.33
CA MET A 30 22.50 23.91 3.89
C MET A 30 21.79 22.72 3.23
N THR A 31 22.40 21.55 3.38
CA THR A 31 21.89 20.25 2.96
C THR A 31 20.89 19.67 3.95
N LEU A 32 20.14 18.64 3.53
CA LEU A 32 19.28 17.85 4.42
C LEU A 32 20.08 17.11 5.50
N ALA A 33 21.32 16.69 5.20
CA ALA A 33 22.24 16.07 6.16
C ALA A 33 22.60 17.04 7.30
N GLU A 34 22.97 18.28 6.95
CA GLU A 34 23.28 19.33 7.94
C GLU A 34 22.04 19.69 8.76
N GLN A 35 20.87 19.83 8.11
CA GLN A 35 19.62 20.04 8.83
C GLN A 35 19.30 18.90 9.82
N LYS A 36 19.57 17.65 9.44
CA LYS A 36 19.43 16.48 10.33
C LYS A 36 20.40 16.55 11.51
N ALA A 37 21.66 16.93 11.27
CA ALA A 37 22.67 17.08 12.32
C ALA A 37 22.30 18.19 13.33
N ASP A 38 21.80 19.33 12.84
CA ASP A 38 21.30 20.41 13.69
C ASP A 38 20.14 19.97 14.58
N LEU A 39 19.18 19.22 14.03
CA LEU A 39 18.07 18.66 14.78
C LEU A 39 18.54 17.66 15.83
N PHE A 40 19.48 16.78 15.49
CA PHE A 40 20.11 15.87 16.44
C PHE A 40 20.78 16.61 17.61
N ASN A 41 21.54 17.67 17.32
CA ASN A 41 22.22 18.47 18.35
C ASN A 41 21.25 19.16 19.31
N ARG A 42 20.05 19.49 18.85
CA ARG A 42 19.00 20.13 19.66
C ARG A 42 18.19 19.14 20.49
N ILE A 43 17.80 18.02 19.89
CA ILE A 43 16.89 17.04 20.50
C ILE A 43 17.68 16.04 21.36
N ARG A 44 18.93 15.73 20.98
CA ARG A 44 19.80 14.71 21.59
C ARG A 44 19.24 13.28 21.51
N GLU A 45 18.41 13.01 20.51
CA GLU A 45 17.91 11.66 20.20
C GLU A 45 18.44 11.19 18.84
N VAL A 46 18.80 9.91 18.74
CA VAL A 46 19.21 9.30 17.48
C VAL A 46 17.97 9.00 16.65
N PHE A 47 17.91 9.57 15.43
CA PHE A 47 16.90 9.24 14.44
C PHE A 47 17.55 9.09 13.07
N ASN A 48 17.04 8.14 12.29
CA ASN A 48 17.51 7.82 10.95
C ASN A 48 16.32 7.68 9.99
N VAL A 49 16.58 7.87 8.70
CA VAL A 49 15.61 7.58 7.65
C VAL A 49 15.73 6.10 7.33
N GLY A 50 14.75 5.29 7.74
CA GLY A 50 14.83 3.83 7.60
C GLY A 50 14.54 3.34 6.17
N ARG A 51 13.58 3.98 5.49
CA ARG A 51 13.19 3.64 4.12
C ARG A 51 12.63 4.87 3.42
N MET A 52 12.76 4.90 2.09
CA MET A 52 12.18 5.92 1.24
C MET A 52 11.71 5.31 -0.08
N VAL A 53 10.65 5.88 -0.64
CA VAL A 53 10.12 5.50 -1.94
C VAL A 53 9.61 6.76 -2.62
N ARG A 54 9.72 6.79 -3.94
CA ARG A 54 9.18 7.82 -4.80
C ARG A 54 8.39 7.14 -5.91
N ILE A 55 7.21 7.68 -6.19
CA ILE A 55 6.40 7.32 -7.35
C ILE A 55 6.41 8.53 -8.27
N ASP A 56 6.86 8.33 -9.50
CA ASP A 56 6.75 9.35 -10.54
C ASP A 56 5.44 9.17 -11.31
N GLY A 57 4.69 10.25 -11.48
CA GLY A 57 3.39 10.25 -12.18
C GLY A 57 2.20 10.61 -11.27
N PRO A 58 0.97 10.56 -11.80
CA PRO A 58 -0.23 10.82 -11.03
C PRO A 58 -0.36 9.85 -9.85
N CYS A 59 -0.58 10.41 -8.65
CA CYS A 59 -0.60 9.62 -7.43
C CYS A 59 -1.57 10.16 -6.39
N GLY A 60 -2.13 9.26 -5.58
CA GLY A 60 -2.81 9.56 -4.33
C GLY A 60 -1.90 9.28 -3.13
N GLY A 61 -2.17 9.96 -2.01
CA GLY A 61 -1.46 9.76 -0.76
C GLY A 61 -2.37 9.87 0.45
N TYR A 62 -2.17 9.00 1.44
CA TYR A 62 -2.88 9.07 2.72
C TYR A 62 -1.92 8.75 3.86
N SER A 63 -2.02 9.51 4.94
CA SER A 63 -1.30 9.22 6.19
C SER A 63 -2.28 9.22 7.34
N HIS A 64 -2.23 8.18 8.17
CA HIS A 64 -3.05 8.05 9.37
C HIS A 64 -2.15 8.04 10.60
N ASN A 65 -2.36 9.00 11.50
CA ASN A 65 -1.61 9.16 12.73
C ASN A 65 -2.53 8.90 13.94
N ALA A 66 -2.93 7.64 14.13
CA ALA A 66 -3.69 7.23 15.31
C ALA A 66 -2.83 6.30 16.20
N LYS A 67 -3.23 5.04 16.38
CA LYS A 67 -2.50 4.08 17.23
C LYS A 67 -1.16 3.67 16.62
N THR A 68 -1.10 3.52 15.30
CA THR A 68 0.12 3.36 14.52
C THR A 68 0.17 4.47 13.46
N VAL A 69 1.39 4.88 13.09
CA VAL A 69 1.60 5.79 11.97
C VAL A 69 1.63 4.92 10.71
N ALA A 70 0.61 5.08 9.86
CA ALA A 70 0.51 4.40 8.57
C ALA A 70 0.60 5.43 7.43
N GLY A 71 1.34 5.10 6.38
CA GLY A 71 1.45 5.89 5.16
C GLY A 71 1.16 5.03 3.93
N VAL A 72 0.30 5.54 3.05
CA VAL A 72 -0.03 4.93 1.77
C VAL A 72 0.32 5.90 0.64
N LEU A 73 1.00 5.38 -0.37
CA LEU A 73 1.15 6.01 -1.69
C LEU A 73 0.51 5.11 -2.73
N LEU A 74 -0.20 5.69 -3.69
CA LEU A 74 -0.93 4.99 -4.73
C LEU A 74 -0.62 5.65 -6.07
N ALA A 75 -0.07 4.90 -7.02
CA ALA A 75 0.05 5.37 -8.40
C ALA A 75 -1.24 5.04 -9.16
N VAL A 76 -1.71 6.00 -9.95
CA VAL A 76 -2.98 5.88 -10.68
C VAL A 76 -2.88 6.43 -12.10
N GLU A 77 -3.80 6.00 -12.95
CA GLU A 77 -4.15 6.68 -14.20
C GLU A 77 -5.61 7.14 -14.12
N GLY A 78 -5.90 8.38 -14.50
CA GLY A 78 -7.25 8.95 -14.42
C GLY A 78 -7.74 9.11 -12.97
N GLY A 79 -9.07 9.18 -12.80
CA GLY A 79 -9.70 9.42 -11.50
C GLY A 79 -9.67 10.89 -11.04
N THR A 80 -10.09 11.10 -9.79
CA THR A 80 -10.01 12.37 -9.08
C THR A 80 -9.16 12.21 -7.81
N ASP A 81 -8.69 13.33 -7.26
CA ASP A 81 -7.92 13.35 -6.02
C ASP A 81 -8.72 12.72 -4.85
N GLU A 82 -10.04 12.94 -4.82
CA GLU A 82 -10.93 12.33 -3.83
C GLU A 82 -10.98 10.81 -3.99
N ALA A 83 -11.15 10.31 -5.21
CA ALA A 83 -11.19 8.87 -5.46
C ALA A 83 -9.87 8.19 -5.11
N ALA A 84 -8.74 8.79 -5.47
CA ALA A 84 -7.41 8.27 -5.14
C ALA A 84 -7.19 8.26 -3.62
N LYS A 85 -7.57 9.34 -2.92
CA LYS A 85 -7.48 9.42 -1.46
C LYS A 85 -8.34 8.38 -0.76
N ASP A 86 -9.54 8.14 -1.28
CA ASP A 86 -10.48 7.17 -0.76
C ASP A 86 -9.96 5.73 -0.88
N VAL A 87 -9.31 5.39 -1.99
CA VAL A 87 -8.60 4.11 -2.14
C VAL A 87 -7.39 4.03 -1.21
N CYS A 88 -6.63 5.11 -1.03
CA CYS A 88 -5.54 5.11 -0.06
C CYS A 88 -6.03 4.87 1.39
N MET A 89 -7.18 5.43 1.76
CA MET A 89 -7.83 5.14 3.05
C MET A 89 -8.24 3.67 3.16
N HIS A 90 -8.78 3.10 2.08
CA HIS A 90 -9.11 1.68 2.01
C HIS A 90 -7.87 0.79 2.24
N ILE A 91 -6.77 1.07 1.53
CA ILE A 91 -5.52 0.30 1.67
C ILE A 91 -5.01 0.34 3.12
N ALA A 92 -5.04 1.50 3.76
CA ALA A 92 -4.61 1.65 5.16
C ALA A 92 -5.48 0.83 6.13
N ALA A 93 -6.77 0.67 5.84
CA ALA A 93 -7.70 -0.09 6.67
C ALA A 93 -7.66 -1.61 6.41
N SER A 94 -7.68 -2.00 5.13
CA SER A 94 -7.85 -3.40 4.68
C SER A 94 -6.54 -4.17 4.53
N ARG A 95 -5.40 -3.47 4.44
CA ARG A 95 -4.05 -4.08 4.37
C ARG A 95 -3.92 -5.18 3.29
N PRO A 96 -4.28 -4.92 2.03
CA PRO A 96 -4.07 -5.88 0.94
C PRO A 96 -2.58 -6.25 0.81
N THR A 97 -2.31 -7.48 0.41
CA THR A 97 -0.97 -7.99 0.14
C THR A 97 -0.58 -7.95 -1.33
N GLY A 98 -1.55 -7.79 -2.24
CA GLY A 98 -1.34 -7.64 -3.68
C GLY A 98 -2.35 -6.68 -4.30
N LEU A 99 -2.04 -6.12 -5.47
CA LEU A 99 -2.96 -5.25 -6.21
C LEU A 99 -4.00 -6.11 -6.95
N ALA A 100 -3.52 -7.10 -7.71
CA ALA A 100 -4.30 -8.08 -8.45
C ALA A 100 -4.00 -9.52 -7.98
N ILE A 101 -4.77 -10.50 -8.45
CA ILE A 101 -4.61 -11.91 -8.05
C ILE A 101 -3.24 -12.44 -8.49
N GLU A 102 -2.76 -11.97 -9.63
CA GLU A 102 -1.49 -12.34 -10.25
C GLU A 102 -0.26 -11.88 -9.43
N ASP A 103 -0.45 -10.93 -8.52
CA ASP A 103 0.62 -10.44 -7.64
C ASP A 103 0.83 -11.35 -6.42
N LEU A 104 -0.05 -12.32 -6.17
CA LEU A 104 0.11 -13.26 -5.07
C LEU A 104 1.10 -14.36 -5.43
N ASP A 105 1.86 -14.83 -4.44
CA ASP A 105 2.73 -16.00 -4.59
C ASP A 105 1.90 -17.22 -5.04
N PRO A 106 2.17 -17.79 -6.22
CA PRO A 106 1.43 -18.95 -6.72
C PRO A 106 1.47 -20.14 -5.75
N LEU A 107 2.57 -20.31 -4.99
CA LEU A 107 2.69 -21.37 -3.98
C LEU A 107 1.74 -21.15 -2.80
N LEU A 108 1.53 -19.90 -2.41
CA LEU A 108 0.56 -19.55 -1.37
C LEU A 108 -0.87 -19.88 -1.83
N VAL A 109 -1.20 -19.53 -3.08
CA VAL A 109 -2.53 -19.76 -3.68
C VAL A 109 -2.84 -21.25 -3.81
N GLU A 110 -1.91 -22.04 -4.36
CA GLU A 110 -2.14 -23.49 -4.50
C GLU A 110 -2.21 -24.19 -3.14
N LYS A 111 -1.36 -23.80 -2.18
CA LYS A 111 -1.43 -24.32 -0.81
C LYS A 111 -2.78 -24.01 -0.15
N GLU A 112 -3.28 -22.80 -0.28
CA GLU A 112 -4.59 -22.42 0.26
C GLU A 112 -5.71 -23.25 -0.38
N LYS A 113 -5.68 -23.41 -1.71
CA LYS A 113 -6.64 -24.23 -2.46
C LYS A 113 -6.63 -25.70 -2.02
N GLU A 114 -5.46 -26.29 -1.76
CA GLU A 114 -5.33 -27.65 -1.20
C GLU A 114 -5.96 -27.75 0.19
N ILE A 115 -5.69 -26.77 1.07
CA ILE A 115 -6.27 -26.70 2.42
C ILE A 115 -7.80 -26.64 2.33
N LEU A 116 -8.33 -25.77 1.46
CA LEU A 116 -9.77 -25.60 1.25
C LEU A 116 -10.42 -26.88 0.71
N ARG A 117 -9.76 -27.58 -0.22
CA ARG A 117 -10.24 -28.85 -0.79
C ARG A 117 -10.25 -29.95 0.26
N ALA A 118 -9.17 -30.10 1.03
CA ALA A 118 -9.09 -31.07 2.11
C ALA A 118 -10.16 -30.83 3.19
N ALA A 119 -10.42 -29.56 3.53
CA ALA A 119 -11.48 -29.18 4.46
C ALA A 119 -12.87 -29.56 3.91
N ALA A 120 -13.16 -29.26 2.65
CA ALA A 120 -14.45 -29.56 2.03
C ALA A 120 -14.71 -31.07 1.86
N LEU A 121 -13.67 -31.87 1.58
CA LEU A 121 -13.80 -33.34 1.51
C LEU A 121 -14.13 -33.97 2.88
N LYS A 122 -13.57 -33.43 3.97
CA LYS A 122 -13.88 -33.89 5.34
C LYS A 122 -15.33 -33.63 5.74
N GLU A 123 -16.02 -32.68 5.10
CA GLU A 123 -17.45 -32.42 5.32
C GLU A 123 -18.36 -33.47 4.64
N GLY A 124 -17.81 -34.46 3.93
CA GLY A 124 -18.56 -35.59 3.37
C GLY A 124 -19.46 -35.23 2.18
N LYS A 125 -19.21 -34.11 1.50
CA LYS A 125 -20.03 -33.61 0.40
C LYS A 125 -19.61 -34.24 -0.96
N PRO A 126 -20.53 -34.34 -1.93
CA PRO A 126 -20.20 -34.81 -3.29
C PRO A 126 -19.11 -33.93 -3.94
N ALA A 127 -18.30 -34.53 -4.82
CA ALA A 127 -17.15 -33.85 -5.46
C ALA A 127 -17.54 -32.53 -6.17
N GLU A 128 -18.68 -32.49 -6.86
CA GLU A 128 -19.18 -31.27 -7.51
C GLU A 128 -19.51 -30.13 -6.54
N ILE A 129 -19.97 -30.47 -5.33
CA ILE A 129 -20.24 -29.50 -4.26
C ILE A 129 -18.93 -29.04 -3.63
N VAL A 130 -17.97 -29.95 -3.47
CA VAL A 130 -16.62 -29.64 -2.97
C VAL A 130 -15.95 -28.60 -3.87
N ASP A 131 -15.96 -28.79 -5.19
CA ASP A 131 -15.32 -27.86 -6.12
C ASP A 131 -15.97 -26.47 -6.07
N LYS A 132 -17.30 -26.39 -6.04
CA LYS A 132 -18.03 -25.12 -5.87
C LYS A 132 -17.71 -24.43 -4.54
N MET A 133 -17.59 -25.20 -3.46
CA MET A 133 -17.23 -24.68 -2.14
C MET A 133 -15.81 -24.13 -2.10
N VAL A 134 -14.86 -24.85 -2.69
CA VAL A 134 -13.46 -24.40 -2.79
C VAL A 134 -13.38 -23.10 -3.57
N GLN A 135 -14.05 -23.01 -4.71
CA GLN A 135 -14.10 -21.76 -5.49
C GLN A 135 -14.68 -20.59 -4.68
N GLY A 136 -15.79 -20.80 -3.95
CA GLY A 136 -16.39 -19.77 -3.11
C GLY A 136 -15.45 -19.28 -2.00
N ARG A 137 -14.80 -20.21 -1.29
CA ARG A 137 -13.84 -19.88 -0.24
C ARG A 137 -12.57 -19.21 -0.79
N LEU A 138 -12.11 -19.62 -1.96
CA LEU A 138 -10.98 -18.99 -2.64
C LEU A 138 -11.28 -17.55 -3.07
N ARG A 139 -12.52 -17.25 -3.48
CA ARG A 139 -12.96 -15.86 -3.70
C ARG A 139 -12.90 -15.03 -2.42
N SER A 140 -13.29 -15.60 -1.26
CA SER A 140 -13.15 -14.92 0.03
C SER A 140 -11.68 -14.66 0.38
N PHE A 141 -10.78 -15.61 0.08
CA PHE A 141 -9.34 -15.43 0.24
C PHE A 141 -8.82 -14.27 -0.61
N TYR A 142 -9.19 -14.20 -1.89
CA TYR A 142 -8.80 -13.06 -2.74
C TYR A 142 -9.41 -11.74 -2.25
N ALA A 143 -10.69 -11.74 -1.84
CA ALA A 143 -11.34 -10.56 -1.27
C ALA A 143 -10.71 -10.10 0.05
N GLU A 144 -9.89 -10.92 0.72
CA GLU A 144 -9.08 -10.51 1.87
C GLU A 144 -7.71 -9.97 1.45
N LYS A 145 -7.04 -10.61 0.48
CA LYS A 145 -5.63 -10.37 0.15
C LYS A 145 -5.39 -9.39 -1.01
N VAL A 146 -6.32 -9.29 -1.94
CA VAL A 146 -6.13 -8.60 -3.23
C VAL A 146 -6.94 -7.31 -3.24
N LEU A 147 -6.28 -6.17 -3.40
CA LEU A 147 -6.91 -4.85 -3.36
C LEU A 147 -8.10 -4.75 -4.33
N LEU A 148 -7.94 -5.19 -5.58
CA LEU A 148 -9.00 -5.07 -6.59
C LEU A 148 -10.25 -5.93 -6.29
N GLU A 149 -10.08 -7.01 -5.53
CA GLU A 149 -11.15 -7.93 -5.14
C GLU A 149 -11.81 -7.56 -3.81
N GLN A 150 -11.17 -6.69 -3.02
CA GLN A 150 -11.68 -6.27 -1.71
C GLN A 150 -13.01 -5.51 -1.84
N PRO A 151 -14.01 -5.79 -0.98
CA PRO A 151 -15.17 -4.93 -0.79
C PRO A 151 -14.72 -3.55 -0.32
N PHE A 152 -15.21 -2.49 -0.95
CA PHE A 152 -14.75 -1.15 -0.66
C PHE A 152 -15.23 -0.67 0.73
N VAL A 153 -14.34 -0.08 1.53
CA VAL A 153 -14.60 0.19 2.97
C VAL A 153 -15.70 1.23 3.21
N LYS A 154 -15.97 2.09 2.22
CA LYS A 154 -17.05 3.07 2.30
C LYS A 154 -18.36 2.58 1.68
N ASP A 155 -18.33 1.52 0.89
CA ASP A 155 -19.48 0.88 0.29
C ASP A 155 -19.14 -0.59 -0.01
N ASP A 156 -19.49 -1.48 0.92
CA ASP A 156 -19.17 -2.90 0.86
C ASP A 156 -19.94 -3.67 -0.24
N LYS A 157 -20.87 -3.00 -0.92
CA LYS A 157 -21.63 -3.57 -2.04
C LYS A 157 -20.84 -3.58 -3.35
N VAL A 158 -19.76 -2.80 -3.43
CA VAL A 158 -18.89 -2.73 -4.60
C VAL A 158 -17.46 -3.11 -4.22
N THR A 159 -16.74 -3.72 -5.16
CA THR A 159 -15.30 -3.95 -4.96
C THR A 159 -14.53 -2.68 -5.26
N VAL A 160 -13.29 -2.59 -4.79
CA VAL A 160 -12.38 -1.49 -5.14
C VAL A 160 -12.22 -1.38 -6.66
N SER A 161 -12.10 -2.50 -7.38
CA SER A 161 -12.04 -2.50 -8.85
C SER A 161 -13.25 -1.81 -9.48
N LYS A 162 -14.47 -2.14 -9.02
CA LYS A 162 -15.70 -1.49 -9.50
C LYS A 162 -15.75 -0.01 -9.15
N TYR A 163 -15.37 0.35 -7.93
CA TYR A 163 -15.29 1.74 -7.49
C TYR A 163 -14.32 2.56 -8.36
N CYS A 164 -13.13 2.03 -8.66
CA CYS A 164 -12.16 2.70 -9.52
C CYS A 164 -12.70 2.87 -10.94
N ALA A 165 -13.34 1.83 -11.50
CA ALA A 165 -13.92 1.88 -12.84
C ALA A 165 -15.02 2.95 -12.98
N THR A 166 -15.90 3.09 -11.99
CA THR A 166 -16.96 4.13 -12.03
C THR A 166 -16.42 5.56 -11.93
N HIS A 167 -15.20 5.73 -11.41
CA HIS A 167 -14.51 7.02 -11.31
C HIS A 167 -13.49 7.22 -12.44
N GLY A 168 -13.42 6.32 -13.43
CA GLY A 168 -12.44 6.41 -14.53
C GLY A 168 -10.99 6.35 -14.04
N MET A 169 -10.75 5.62 -12.95
CA MET A 169 -9.46 5.46 -12.31
C MET A 169 -8.93 4.04 -12.51
N LYS A 170 -7.64 3.93 -12.81
CA LYS A 170 -6.92 2.65 -12.87
C LYS A 170 -5.78 2.68 -11.87
N LEU A 171 -5.68 1.64 -11.05
CA LEU A 171 -4.62 1.49 -10.08
C LEU A 171 -3.41 0.84 -10.74
N LEU A 172 -2.22 1.39 -10.51
CA LEU A 172 -0.97 0.88 -11.11
C LEU A 172 -0.10 0.16 -10.09
N GLN A 173 0.05 0.75 -8.91
CA GLN A 173 0.87 0.23 -7.81
C GLN A 173 0.49 0.95 -6.53
N PHE A 174 0.70 0.32 -5.39
CA PHE A 174 0.60 0.99 -4.10
C PHE A 174 1.77 0.60 -3.19
N VAL A 175 2.08 1.48 -2.25
CA VAL A 175 3.00 1.23 -1.16
C VAL A 175 2.27 1.53 0.13
N HIS A 176 2.26 0.59 1.05
CA HIS A 176 1.68 0.76 2.38
C HIS A 176 2.73 0.45 3.45
N TRP A 177 3.05 1.45 4.27
CA TRP A 177 4.05 1.36 5.32
C TRP A 177 3.45 1.71 6.67
N GLU A 178 3.70 0.85 7.65
CA GLU A 178 3.39 1.10 9.06
C GLU A 178 4.68 1.31 9.85
N PHE A 179 4.66 2.26 10.76
CA PHE A 179 5.76 2.51 11.66
C PHE A 179 5.93 1.31 12.62
N GLY A 180 7.17 0.85 12.77
CA GLY A 180 7.52 -0.31 13.60
C GLY A 180 7.36 -1.66 12.90
N GLN A 181 6.81 -1.72 11.68
CA GLN A 181 6.86 -2.91 10.84
C GLN A 181 8.00 -2.79 9.82
N GLN A 182 8.88 -3.80 9.80
CA GLN A 182 9.95 -3.93 8.81
C GLN A 182 9.34 -4.28 7.46
#